data_AF-I7LXN9-F1
#
_entry.id   AF-I7LXN9-F1
#
_cell.length_a   1.000
_cell.length_b   1.000
_cell.length_c   1.000
_cell.angle_alpha   90.00
_cell.angle_beta   90.00
_cell.angle_gamma   90.00
#
_symmetry.space_group_name_H-M   'P 1'
#
loop_
_entity.id
_entity.type
_entity.pdbx_description
1 polymer ?
#
loop_
_entity_poly.entity_id
_entity_poly.type
_entity_poly.pdbx_seq_one_letter_code
_entity_poly.pdbx_strand_id
1 'polypeptide(L)'
;MNIRSQRLQPMQYEFYDSNQRQESALKQNSFSKFNENNDEDELDSLIQFCSSLNKNSNNVAKLPPKLIPVNQNIVRYLQFKPWNGVLQDNVQDSGYYFKLNNCNIKLVRGLLEENGFRETIDKDWTIMWVVGSIKSEIYQTMMAYQKVNHFPKSIEITRKDLMNRNISKMQIRCGLSNFNFVPKTYILPSEQSLLIEDFEKIKSTKQLFIVKPQNGSQGKNIFVTDKLNDILRANVGSGLVVSHYVANPLLINNLKFDLRIYVAITSIHPLRVYIYEDGLVRFATQEYHADIDLLKDKYVHLTNYSINKNSNNFVSNKDAQEDFKGSKWSLASLKDYLRVNGINVEQLFDKIEDMIVKTIISIEGQIFSSFEMQVPYRNNCFEVLGFDVLIDDTLKPYLLEVNLNSSLNTDSPLDLRIKGEMLSDLFTLVGIVPLDQRYSIDQSFNFTLNSAINEKQYANIVNSLTSNWEQHKKQLTKLERAVLKETEDELKRCRKFKRIYPGETCFKYKNYFEQDRPFNILLRNWEMDKAKKNNINQSLNNHKYSAPVSRQANHSSAQKTSPSNTSYYQNTSFNKIGASTLGQRNSSLLKSVNIKRN
;
A
#
# COMPACT_ATOMS: atom_id res chain seq x y z
N MET A 1 56.65 6.43 43.95
CA MET A 1 56.17 7.79 43.61
C MET A 1 54.72 7.63 43.14
N ASN A 2 53.70 7.53 43.99
CA ASN A 2 53.18 8.39 45.07
C ASN A 2 52.39 9.62 44.56
N ILE A 3 51.11 9.68 45.00
CA ILE A 3 50.22 10.85 45.16
C ILE A 3 49.44 11.28 43.88
N ARG A 4 48.11 11.48 43.83
CA ARG A 4 47.02 11.46 44.83
C ARG A 4 45.66 11.26 44.14
N SER A 5 44.77 10.60 44.86
CA SER A 5 43.32 10.55 44.71
C SER A 5 42.65 11.82 45.26
N GLN A 6 41.50 12.19 44.69
CA GLN A 6 40.47 12.99 45.38
C GLN A 6 39.07 12.44 45.07
N ARG A 7 38.41 11.97 46.12
CA ARG A 7 36.96 11.78 46.29
C ARG A 7 36.49 12.83 47.30
N LEU A 8 35.34 13.46 47.09
CA LEU A 8 34.38 13.97 48.10
C LEU A 8 33.00 14.01 47.40
N GLN A 9 32.02 13.13 47.71
CA GLN A 9 31.03 13.10 48.81
C GLN A 9 29.74 13.94 48.53
N PRO A 10 28.54 13.45 48.92
CA PRO A 10 27.21 13.99 48.56
C PRO A 10 26.66 14.97 49.61
N MET A 11 25.79 15.90 49.22
CA MET A 11 25.03 16.75 50.14
C MET A 11 23.57 16.31 50.29
N GLN A 12 23.20 15.92 51.51
CA GLN A 12 21.89 16.18 52.14
C GLN A 12 22.00 17.57 52.84
N TYR A 13 20.99 18.35 53.25
CA TYR A 13 19.60 18.23 53.70
C TYR A 13 18.97 19.64 53.57
N GLU A 14 17.64 19.78 53.51
CA GLU A 14 16.86 20.35 54.63
C GLU A 14 15.36 20.45 54.33
N PHE A 15 14.60 20.04 55.35
CA PHE A 15 13.16 20.14 55.51
C PHE A 15 12.78 21.58 55.86
N TYR A 16 11.63 22.04 55.36
CA TYR A 16 10.77 22.98 56.09
C TYR A 16 9.33 22.49 56.00
N ASP A 17 8.84 21.98 57.12
CA ASP A 17 7.43 21.78 57.39
C ASP A 17 7.05 22.76 58.52
N SER A 18 6.02 23.58 58.28
CA SER A 18 5.20 24.14 59.34
C SER A 18 3.89 24.70 58.77
N ASN A 19 2.85 23.89 58.93
CA ASN A 19 1.50 24.25 59.41
C ASN A 19 0.80 25.49 58.81
N GLN A 20 -0.31 25.23 58.11
CA GLN A 20 -1.61 25.46 58.74
C GLN A 20 -2.71 24.58 58.13
N ARG A 21 -3.28 23.75 59.00
CA ARG A 21 -4.58 23.09 58.84
C ARG A 21 -5.67 24.14 58.92
N GLN A 22 -6.60 24.14 57.97
CA GLN A 22 -8.05 24.19 58.22
C GLN A 22 -8.75 24.28 56.86
N GLU A 23 -9.43 23.20 56.47
CA GLU A 23 -10.75 23.15 55.83
C GLU A 23 -10.94 21.82 55.10
N SER A 24 -11.08 20.79 55.93
CA SER A 24 -11.69 19.51 55.56
C SER A 24 -13.02 19.42 56.31
N ALA A 25 -14.11 19.84 55.67
CA ALA A 25 -15.47 19.43 56.01
C ALA A 25 -16.38 19.78 54.83
N LEU A 26 -16.59 18.82 53.92
CA LEU A 26 -17.76 18.62 53.04
C LEU A 26 -17.41 17.60 51.95
N LYS A 27 -17.04 16.38 52.37
CA LYS A 27 -17.05 15.20 51.50
C LYS A 27 -17.57 14.02 52.31
N GLN A 28 -18.89 13.95 52.42
CA GLN A 28 -19.63 12.71 52.67
C GLN A 28 -21.10 13.01 52.35
N ASN A 29 -21.52 12.67 51.13
CA ASN A 29 -22.80 12.05 50.81
C ASN A 29 -23.01 11.99 49.29
N SER A 30 -23.61 10.89 48.85
CA SER A 30 -24.06 10.55 47.48
C SER A 30 -23.06 9.84 46.54
N PHE A 31 -22.55 8.69 46.97
CA PHE A 31 -22.34 7.57 46.04
C PHE A 31 -23.53 6.61 46.19
N SER A 32 -24.51 6.70 45.30
CA SER A 32 -25.33 5.53 44.92
C SER A 32 -26.10 5.81 43.64
N LYS A 33 -26.01 4.85 42.71
CA LYS A 33 -26.83 4.62 41.51
C LYS A 33 -26.67 5.62 40.35
N PHE A 34 -25.86 5.22 39.37
CA PHE A 34 -26.26 5.35 37.96
C PHE A 34 -26.01 4.02 37.26
N ASN A 35 -27.09 3.49 36.70
CA ASN A 35 -27.16 2.21 36.00
C ASN A 35 -26.38 2.26 34.69
N GLU A 36 -25.69 1.16 34.41
CA GLU A 36 -25.35 0.69 33.08
C GLU A 36 -26.64 0.49 32.27
N ASN A 37 -26.73 1.13 31.09
CA ASN A 37 -27.44 0.69 29.88
C ASN A 37 -27.63 1.89 28.94
N ASN A 38 -26.90 1.89 27.83
CA ASN A 38 -27.31 2.30 26.46
C ASN A 38 -26.10 2.84 25.65
N ASP A 39 -25.24 1.94 25.18
CA ASP A 39 -24.08 2.27 24.32
C ASP A 39 -24.29 1.88 22.84
N GLU A 40 -25.46 1.37 22.45
CA GLU A 40 -25.75 1.00 21.04
C GLU A 40 -26.16 2.21 20.17
N ASP A 41 -26.68 3.29 20.77
CA ASP A 41 -27.17 4.47 20.03
C ASP A 41 -26.06 5.47 19.64
N GLU A 42 -24.85 5.34 20.18
CA GLU A 42 -23.77 6.32 19.96
C GLU A 42 -23.14 6.20 18.56
N LEU A 43 -23.11 5.00 17.96
CA LEU A 43 -22.43 4.77 16.68
C LEU A 43 -23.26 5.28 15.47
N ASP A 44 -24.58 5.11 15.51
CA ASP A 44 -25.49 5.61 14.47
C ASP A 44 -25.71 7.12 14.58
N SER A 45 -25.69 7.67 15.80
CA SER A 45 -25.75 9.12 16.06
C SER A 45 -24.48 9.85 15.59
N LEU A 46 -23.31 9.20 15.67
CA LEU A 46 -22.04 9.72 15.13
C LEU A 46 -22.02 9.82 13.59
N ILE A 47 -22.71 8.91 12.89
CA ILE A 47 -22.84 8.93 11.42
C ILE A 47 -23.77 10.08 10.98
N GLN A 48 -24.84 10.34 11.73
CA GLN A 48 -25.75 11.47 11.46
C GLN A 48 -25.16 12.83 11.82
N PHE A 49 -24.44 12.94 12.95
CA PHE A 49 -23.84 14.21 13.40
C PHE A 49 -22.78 14.73 12.44
N CYS A 50 -21.92 13.86 11.90
CA CYS A 50 -20.87 14.23 10.94
C CYS A 50 -21.42 14.82 9.62
N SER A 51 -22.70 14.60 9.31
CA SER A 51 -23.35 15.12 8.10
C SER A 51 -23.84 16.58 8.24
N SER A 52 -23.86 17.14 9.46
CA SER A 52 -24.46 18.45 9.75
C SER A 52 -23.46 19.60 9.93
N LEU A 53 -22.15 19.34 9.98
CA LEU A 53 -21.14 20.37 10.23
C LEU A 53 -20.66 21.05 8.95
N ASN A 54 -21.58 21.76 8.30
CA ASN A 54 -21.28 22.76 7.27
C ASN A 54 -22.26 23.92 7.43
N LYS A 55 -22.02 24.79 8.42
CA LYS A 55 -22.50 26.18 8.44
C LYS A 55 -21.91 26.98 9.61
N ASN A 56 -21.43 28.17 9.24
CA ASN A 56 -21.20 29.39 10.04
C ASN A 56 -19.88 29.53 10.79
N SER A 57 -18.94 30.22 10.12
CA SER A 57 -17.86 31.01 10.72
C SER A 57 -18.37 32.42 11.04
N ASN A 58 -18.01 32.99 12.20
CA ASN A 58 -17.65 34.41 12.35
C ASN A 58 -16.95 34.71 13.70
N ASN A 59 -15.92 35.57 13.59
CA ASN A 59 -14.93 36.13 14.54
C ASN A 59 -15.32 36.35 16.02
N VAL A 60 -14.37 36.15 16.96
CA VAL A 60 -13.95 37.09 18.05
C VAL A 60 -12.51 36.75 18.54
N ALA A 61 -11.79 37.78 19.02
CA ALA A 61 -10.37 37.96 19.30
C ALA A 61 -9.71 37.20 20.49
N LYS A 62 -8.37 37.32 20.52
CA LYS A 62 -7.33 36.69 21.36
C LYS A 62 -7.47 36.89 22.88
N LEU A 63 -7.45 35.78 23.62
CA LEU A 63 -7.03 35.63 25.02
C LEU A 63 -6.34 34.24 25.17
N PRO A 64 -5.42 34.04 26.13
CA PRO A 64 -4.72 32.76 26.30
C PRO A 64 -5.74 31.68 26.71
N PRO A 65 -5.75 30.49 26.07
CA PRO A 65 -6.80 29.54 26.30
C PRO A 65 -6.66 28.92 27.69
N LYS A 66 -7.60 29.26 28.58
CA LYS A 66 -8.04 28.32 29.61
C LYS A 66 -8.45 27.04 28.86
N LEU A 67 -7.97 25.89 29.32
CA LEU A 67 -8.33 24.57 28.81
C LEU A 67 -9.85 24.40 28.85
N ILE A 68 -10.50 24.69 27.72
CA ILE A 68 -11.88 24.28 27.47
C ILE A 68 -11.81 22.76 27.33
N PRO A 69 -12.63 21.96 28.04
CA PRO A 69 -12.70 20.53 27.80
C PRO A 69 -13.19 20.35 26.36
N VAL A 70 -12.27 20.05 25.46
CA VAL A 70 -12.62 19.62 24.10
C VAL A 70 -13.43 18.34 24.27
N ASN A 71 -14.59 18.27 23.62
CA ASN A 71 -15.42 17.08 23.58
C ASN A 71 -14.52 15.87 23.26
N GLN A 72 -14.26 15.01 24.24
CA GLN A 72 -13.12 14.07 24.26
C GLN A 72 -13.21 12.95 23.21
N ASN A 73 -14.25 12.94 22.35
CA ASN A 73 -14.58 11.80 21.49
C ASN A 73 -14.19 11.94 20.01
N ILE A 74 -13.74 13.12 19.55
CA ILE A 74 -13.38 13.36 18.14
C ILE A 74 -11.86 13.58 17.98
N VAL A 75 -11.16 12.55 17.50
CA VAL A 75 -9.77 12.68 17.04
C VAL A 75 -9.80 13.45 15.73
N ARG A 76 -8.99 14.51 15.65
CA ARG A 76 -8.84 15.35 14.47
C ARG A 76 -7.53 15.01 13.78
N TYR A 77 -7.50 15.22 12.46
CA TYR A 77 -6.31 15.01 11.65
C TYR A 77 -6.09 16.20 10.73
N LEU A 78 -4.82 16.52 10.50
CA LEU A 78 -4.44 17.52 9.51
C LEU A 78 -4.72 17.02 8.10
N GLN A 79 -5.11 17.94 7.23
CA GLN A 79 -5.24 17.72 5.81
C GLN A 79 -4.13 18.47 5.08
N PHE A 80 -3.42 17.76 4.21
CA PHE A 80 -2.30 18.35 3.46
C PHE A 80 -2.75 18.73 2.06
N LYS A 81 -2.16 19.79 1.52
CA LYS A 81 -2.27 20.23 0.13
C LYS A 81 -0.98 19.91 -0.64
N PRO A 82 -1.07 19.61 -1.95
CA PRO A 82 0.12 19.39 -2.76
C PRO A 82 0.96 20.65 -2.88
N TRP A 83 2.27 20.45 -2.98
CA TRP A 83 3.23 21.54 -3.21
C TRP A 83 3.15 22.06 -4.64
N ASN A 84 3.14 23.38 -4.82
CA ASN A 84 3.04 24.02 -6.15
C ASN A 84 4.37 24.07 -6.93
N GLY A 85 5.50 23.63 -6.34
CA GLY A 85 6.81 23.66 -6.97
C GLY A 85 7.69 24.87 -6.61
N VAL A 86 7.20 25.80 -5.79
CA VAL A 86 7.91 27.02 -5.38
C VAL A 86 8.12 27.01 -3.86
N LEU A 87 9.35 27.24 -3.41
CA LEU A 87 9.63 27.43 -1.99
C LEU A 87 9.28 28.87 -1.60
N GLN A 88 8.66 29.05 -0.45
CA GLN A 88 8.27 30.37 0.06
C GLN A 88 9.30 30.85 1.08
N ASP A 89 9.72 32.10 0.99
CA ASP A 89 10.75 32.66 1.89
C ASP A 89 10.22 32.94 3.31
N ASN A 90 8.93 33.26 3.45
CA ASN A 90 8.29 33.64 4.71
C ASN A 90 7.11 32.74 5.01
N VAL A 91 7.38 31.51 5.40
CA VAL A 91 6.32 30.62 5.86
C VAL A 91 5.99 30.99 7.32
N GLN A 92 4.71 30.90 7.72
CA GLN A 92 4.27 31.09 9.11
C GLN A 92 4.55 29.86 9.98
N ASP A 93 5.24 30.02 11.12
CA ASP A 93 5.48 28.89 12.04
C ASP A 93 4.17 28.54 12.75
N SER A 94 3.65 27.34 12.48
CA SER A 94 2.41 26.84 13.06
C SER A 94 2.65 25.91 14.24
N GLY A 95 3.89 25.77 14.72
CA GLY A 95 4.28 24.88 15.82
C GLY A 95 4.44 23.41 15.42
N TYR A 96 4.42 23.12 14.12
CA TYR A 96 4.71 21.81 13.57
C TYR A 96 6.13 21.75 13.05
N TYR A 97 6.85 20.70 13.41
CA TYR A 97 8.24 20.56 13.00
C TYR A 97 8.48 19.26 12.24
N PHE A 98 9.41 19.28 11.29
CA PHE A 98 9.87 18.10 10.56
C PHE A 98 11.39 17.99 10.59
N LYS A 99 11.89 16.80 10.28
CA LYS A 99 13.32 16.52 10.16
C LYS A 99 13.61 15.75 8.88
N LEU A 100 14.57 16.23 8.10
CA LEU A 100 15.11 15.49 6.96
C LEU A 100 16.42 14.85 7.38
N ASN A 101 16.50 13.52 7.36
CA ASN A 101 17.70 12.79 7.73
C ASN A 101 18.33 12.15 6.49
N ASN A 102 19.62 12.44 6.26
CA ASN A 102 20.38 11.98 5.10
C ASN A 102 19.72 12.29 3.74
N CYS A 103 18.94 13.37 3.66
CA CYS A 103 18.26 13.73 2.42
C CYS A 103 17.96 15.23 2.32
N ASN A 104 17.88 15.71 1.06
CA ASN A 104 17.33 17.02 0.73
C ASN A 104 16.37 16.88 -0.45
N ILE A 105 15.15 16.42 -0.17
CA ILE A 105 14.12 16.20 -1.18
C ILE A 105 13.23 17.44 -1.24
N LYS A 106 13.43 18.27 -2.27
CA LYS A 106 12.70 19.53 -2.47
C LYS A 106 11.18 19.37 -2.36
N LEU A 107 10.64 18.30 -2.95
CA LEU A 107 9.22 18.01 -2.90
C LEU A 107 8.68 17.79 -1.47
N VAL A 108 9.39 17.00 -0.66
CA VAL A 108 8.98 16.74 0.74
C VAL A 108 9.10 18.01 1.57
N ARG A 109 10.22 18.73 1.43
CA ARG A 109 10.46 20.01 2.12
C ARG A 109 9.37 21.03 1.78
N GLY A 110 9.19 21.32 0.49
CA GLY A 110 8.24 22.33 0.02
C GLY A 110 6.81 21.99 0.41
N LEU A 111 6.41 20.72 0.35
CA LEU A 111 5.09 20.29 0.81
C LEU A 111 4.90 20.53 2.30
N LEU A 112 5.84 20.09 3.15
CA LEU A 112 5.72 20.28 4.59
C LEU A 112 5.72 21.76 4.98
N GLU A 113 6.59 22.56 4.37
CA GLU A 113 6.66 24.01 4.57
C GLU A 113 5.35 24.70 4.16
N GLU A 114 4.83 24.46 2.95
CA GLU A 114 3.55 25.06 2.52
C GLU A 114 2.34 24.64 3.38
N ASN A 115 2.45 23.51 4.09
CA ASN A 115 1.44 23.05 5.04
C ASN A 115 1.74 23.46 6.49
N GLY A 116 2.63 24.45 6.71
CA GLY A 116 2.84 25.10 8.00
C GLY A 116 3.91 24.47 8.90
N PHE A 117 4.68 23.50 8.39
CA PHE A 117 5.74 22.85 9.17
C PHE A 117 7.10 23.55 8.99
N ARG A 118 7.95 23.47 10.02
CA ARG A 118 9.34 23.96 9.98
C ARG A 118 10.36 22.85 10.17
N GLU A 119 11.47 22.94 9.47
CA GLU A 119 12.58 22.02 9.72
C GLU A 119 13.17 22.30 11.11
N THR A 120 13.46 21.25 11.87
CA THR A 120 14.14 21.33 13.17
C THR A 120 15.26 20.32 13.26
N ILE A 121 16.27 20.65 14.07
CA ILE A 121 17.31 19.72 14.49
C ILE A 121 17.01 19.05 15.84
N ASP A 122 16.04 19.60 16.58
CA ASP A 122 15.65 19.18 17.93
C ASP A 122 14.89 17.84 17.96
N LYS A 123 14.47 17.44 19.17
CA LYS A 123 13.69 16.22 19.39
C LYS A 123 12.18 16.39 19.21
N ASP A 124 11.65 17.61 19.24
CA ASP A 124 10.22 17.90 19.10
C ASP A 124 9.78 18.01 17.63
N TRP A 125 10.06 16.97 16.83
CA TRP A 125 9.58 16.87 15.45
C TRP A 125 8.28 16.06 15.40
N THR A 126 7.40 16.34 14.45
CA THR A 126 6.17 15.56 14.16
C THR A 126 6.42 14.53 13.08
N ILE A 127 7.16 14.89 12.03
CA ILE A 127 7.49 14.03 10.89
C ILE A 127 9.00 13.97 10.74
N MET A 128 9.56 12.77 10.68
CA MET A 128 10.94 12.58 10.25
C MET A 128 10.94 11.80 8.94
N TRP A 129 11.50 12.41 7.90
CA TRP A 129 11.70 11.79 6.60
C TRP A 129 13.15 11.36 6.46
N VAL A 130 13.38 10.08 6.21
CA VAL A 130 14.71 9.48 6.11
C VAL A 130 14.89 8.86 4.73
N VAL A 131 16.11 8.95 4.18
CA VAL A 131 16.57 8.14 3.05
C VAL A 131 17.65 7.19 3.55
N GLY A 132 17.35 5.89 3.54
CA GLY A 132 18.25 4.85 4.05
C GLY A 132 17.68 4.17 5.28
N SER A 133 18.55 3.60 6.12
CA SER A 133 18.14 2.94 7.36
C SER A 133 17.94 3.91 8.51
N ILE A 134 16.91 3.64 9.32
CA ILE A 134 16.67 4.32 10.61
C ILE A 134 17.35 3.51 11.70
N LYS A 135 18.07 4.18 12.60
CA LYS A 135 18.72 3.52 13.75
C LYS A 135 17.69 3.15 14.82
N SER A 136 17.94 2.06 15.54
CA SER A 136 17.02 1.52 16.57
C SER A 136 16.69 2.54 17.67
N GLU A 137 17.66 3.38 18.04
CA GLU A 137 17.49 4.39 19.10
C GLU A 137 16.49 5.47 18.70
N ILE A 138 16.37 5.77 17.41
CA ILE A 138 15.36 6.71 16.91
C ILE A 138 13.97 6.12 17.15
N TYR A 139 13.74 4.87 16.74
CA TYR A 139 12.44 4.20 16.96
C TYR A 139 12.06 4.16 18.44
N GLN A 140 12.97 3.69 19.30
CA GLN A 140 12.70 3.46 20.72
C GLN A 140 12.39 4.73 21.52
N THR A 141 12.80 5.91 21.01
CA THR A 141 12.61 7.20 21.69
C THR A 141 11.46 8.02 21.11
N MET A 142 10.72 7.49 20.14
CA MET A 142 9.59 8.18 19.54
C MET A 142 8.46 8.41 20.54
N MET A 143 7.76 9.54 20.40
CA MET A 143 6.50 9.82 21.08
C MET A 143 5.30 9.38 20.24
N ALA A 144 4.12 9.25 20.85
CA ALA A 144 2.88 8.81 20.18
C ALA A 144 2.52 9.61 18.92
N TYR A 145 2.77 10.92 18.94
CA TYR A 145 2.43 11.83 17.84
C TYR A 145 3.47 11.85 16.71
N GLN A 146 4.65 11.25 16.92
CA GLN A 146 5.75 11.28 15.97
C GLN A 146 5.60 10.21 14.90
N LYS A 147 5.97 10.55 13.67
CA LYS A 147 5.92 9.61 12.53
C LYS A 147 7.21 9.59 11.72
N VAL A 148 7.62 8.38 11.31
CA VAL A 148 8.76 8.10 10.43
C VAL A 148 8.30 7.33 9.20
N ASN A 149 8.93 7.58 8.06
CA ASN A 149 8.55 7.05 6.75
C ASN A 149 9.10 5.67 6.40
N HIS A 150 9.58 4.91 7.39
CA HIS A 150 10.02 3.52 7.20
C HIS A 150 9.62 2.64 8.39
N PHE A 151 9.35 1.37 8.09
CA PHE A 151 9.34 0.32 9.11
C PHE A 151 10.76 -0.23 9.33
N PRO A 152 11.07 -0.79 10.51
CA PRO A 152 12.30 -1.53 10.67
C PRO A 152 12.29 -2.77 9.76
N LYS A 153 13.44 -3.09 9.15
CA LYS A 153 13.64 -4.18 8.18
C LYS A 153 12.90 -4.08 6.84
N SER A 154 12.37 -2.93 6.46
CA SER A 154 11.80 -2.75 5.10
C SER A 154 12.76 -3.05 3.95
N ILE A 155 14.07 -3.09 4.20
CA ILE A 155 15.07 -3.53 3.23
C ILE A 155 14.82 -4.95 2.67
N GLU A 156 14.10 -5.80 3.40
CA GLU A 156 13.74 -7.18 3.03
C GLU A 156 12.89 -7.27 1.75
N ILE A 157 12.12 -6.23 1.41
CA ILE A 157 11.33 -6.16 0.17
C ILE A 157 12.03 -5.35 -0.92
N THR A 158 12.95 -4.45 -0.57
CA THR A 158 13.50 -3.48 -1.53
C THR A 158 14.87 -3.84 -2.07
N ARG A 159 15.61 -4.72 -1.40
CA ARG A 159 16.81 -5.33 -1.98
C ARG A 159 16.41 -6.49 -2.88
N LYS A 160 16.94 -6.51 -4.11
CA LYS A 160 16.54 -7.46 -5.16
C LYS A 160 16.74 -8.92 -4.74
N ASP A 161 17.86 -9.22 -4.09
CA ASP A 161 18.16 -10.56 -3.58
C ASP A 161 17.26 -10.98 -2.42
N LEU A 162 17.01 -10.08 -1.46
CA LEU A 162 16.15 -10.36 -0.31
C LEU A 162 14.69 -10.54 -0.75
N MET A 163 14.19 -9.66 -1.61
CA MET A 163 12.84 -9.75 -2.19
C MET A 163 12.64 -11.10 -2.88
N ASN A 164 13.54 -11.48 -3.80
CA ASN A 164 13.44 -12.76 -4.50
C ASN A 164 13.55 -13.94 -3.54
N ARG A 165 14.43 -13.89 -2.54
CA ARG A 165 14.53 -14.95 -1.52
C ARG A 165 13.23 -15.11 -0.74
N ASN A 166 12.59 -14.00 -0.34
CA ASN A 166 11.34 -14.02 0.41
C ASN A 166 10.18 -14.53 -0.45
N ILE A 167 10.10 -14.14 -1.72
CA ILE A 167 9.13 -14.70 -2.66
C ILE A 167 9.37 -16.20 -2.93
N SER A 168 10.62 -16.64 -3.11
CA SER A 168 10.95 -18.06 -3.29
C SER A 168 10.55 -18.91 -2.07
N LYS A 169 10.76 -18.41 -0.85
CA LYS A 169 10.25 -19.07 0.37
C LYS A 169 8.72 -19.22 0.32
N MET A 170 8.01 -18.18 -0.11
CA MET A 170 6.56 -18.24 -0.27
C MET A 170 6.10 -19.18 -1.39
N GLN A 171 6.84 -19.28 -2.50
CA GLN A 171 6.57 -20.26 -3.56
C GLN A 171 6.69 -21.70 -3.05
N ILE A 172 7.68 -21.98 -2.20
CA ILE A 172 7.86 -23.30 -1.58
C ILE A 172 6.74 -23.59 -0.58
N ARG A 173 6.41 -22.63 0.29
CA ARG A 173 5.43 -22.81 1.38
C ARG A 173 3.99 -22.81 0.88
N CYS A 174 3.66 -21.93 -0.04
CA CYS A 174 2.27 -21.64 -0.45
C CYS A 174 1.97 -22.08 -1.88
N GLY A 175 2.94 -22.68 -2.57
CA GLY A 175 2.81 -23.18 -3.94
C GLY A 175 3.22 -22.14 -5.00
N LEU A 176 3.96 -22.61 -6.00
CA LEU A 176 4.51 -21.79 -7.08
C LEU A 176 3.43 -20.97 -7.80
N SER A 177 2.27 -21.58 -8.10
CA SER A 177 1.18 -20.91 -8.83
C SER A 177 0.64 -19.67 -8.12
N ASN A 178 0.66 -19.65 -6.78
CA ASN A 178 0.16 -18.53 -5.99
C ASN A 178 1.12 -17.33 -5.97
N PHE A 179 2.41 -17.58 -6.17
CA PHE A 179 3.50 -16.59 -6.15
C PHE A 179 4.26 -16.55 -7.50
N ASN A 180 3.59 -16.88 -8.60
CA ASN A 180 4.15 -16.89 -9.97
C ASN A 180 4.02 -15.51 -10.66
N PHE A 181 4.41 -14.46 -9.95
CA PHE A 181 4.36 -13.07 -10.43
C PHE A 181 5.75 -12.41 -10.43
N VAL A 182 6.80 -13.13 -10.07
CA VAL A 182 8.19 -12.73 -10.31
C VAL A 182 8.77 -13.60 -11.41
N PRO A 183 9.63 -13.08 -12.31
CA PRO A 183 10.37 -13.94 -13.23
C PRO A 183 11.26 -14.92 -12.46
N LYS A 184 11.48 -16.12 -13.01
CA LYS A 184 12.38 -17.11 -12.41
C LYS A 184 13.76 -16.49 -12.21
N THR A 185 14.26 -16.51 -10.98
CA THR A 185 15.41 -15.70 -10.57
C THR A 185 16.41 -16.54 -9.77
N TYR A 186 17.68 -16.25 -9.97
CA TYR A 186 18.83 -16.86 -9.32
C TYR A 186 19.70 -15.80 -8.65
N ILE A 187 20.08 -16.04 -7.40
CA ILE A 187 20.91 -15.17 -6.57
C ILE A 187 22.34 -15.73 -6.56
N LEU A 188 23.26 -15.04 -7.21
CA LEU A 188 24.66 -15.44 -7.29
C LEU A 188 25.50 -14.80 -6.17
N PRO A 189 26.53 -15.51 -5.66
CA PRO A 189 27.02 -16.82 -6.10
C PRO A 189 26.27 -18.04 -5.53
N SER A 190 25.35 -17.85 -4.57
CA SER A 190 24.71 -18.95 -3.82
C SER A 190 23.94 -19.96 -4.67
N GLU A 191 23.34 -19.51 -5.77
CA GLU A 191 22.46 -20.33 -6.61
C GLU A 191 23.06 -20.59 -8.01
N GLN A 192 24.39 -20.46 -8.15
CA GLN A 192 25.07 -20.62 -9.44
C GLN A 192 24.85 -22.01 -10.05
N SER A 193 24.91 -23.07 -9.26
CA SER A 193 24.67 -24.43 -9.75
C SER A 193 23.26 -24.62 -10.31
N LEU A 194 22.26 -23.99 -9.67
CA LEU A 194 20.86 -24.03 -10.14
C LEU A 194 20.69 -23.26 -11.46
N LEU A 195 21.40 -22.15 -11.63
CA LEU A 195 21.44 -21.40 -12.88
C LEU A 195 22.04 -22.24 -14.01
N ILE A 196 23.18 -22.90 -13.76
CA ILE A 196 23.86 -23.74 -14.76
C ILE A 196 22.95 -24.90 -15.19
N GLU A 197 22.29 -25.56 -14.24
CA GLU A 197 21.36 -26.66 -14.53
C GLU A 197 20.17 -26.19 -15.38
N ASP A 198 19.65 -24.98 -15.11
CA ASP A 198 18.56 -24.40 -15.90
C ASP A 198 19.00 -24.08 -17.33
N PHE A 199 20.20 -23.51 -17.50
CA PHE A 199 20.80 -23.24 -18.81
C PHE A 199 20.90 -24.51 -19.67
N GLU A 200 21.31 -25.64 -19.08
CA GLU A 200 21.37 -26.92 -19.80
C GLU A 200 19.98 -27.43 -20.19
N LYS A 201 18.98 -27.29 -19.31
CA LYS A 201 17.59 -27.72 -19.60
C LYS A 201 16.94 -26.91 -20.71
N ILE A 202 17.23 -25.61 -20.78
CA ILE A 202 16.53 -24.68 -21.68
C ILE A 202 17.37 -24.28 -22.90
N LYS A 203 18.50 -24.95 -23.14
CA LYS A 203 19.45 -24.67 -24.24
C LYS A 203 18.80 -24.60 -25.63
N SER A 204 17.74 -25.37 -25.87
CA SER A 204 16.99 -25.36 -27.13
C SER A 204 16.02 -24.18 -27.29
N THR A 205 15.65 -23.51 -26.20
CA THR A 205 14.58 -22.49 -26.17
C THR A 205 15.07 -21.07 -26.43
N LYS A 206 16.39 -20.84 -26.49
CA LYS A 206 17.02 -19.51 -26.58
C LYS A 206 16.51 -18.52 -25.52
N GLN A 207 16.24 -19.01 -24.30
CA GLN A 207 15.81 -18.17 -23.19
C GLN A 207 16.82 -17.05 -22.91
N LEU A 208 16.31 -15.81 -22.88
CA LEU A 208 17.10 -14.64 -22.52
C LEU A 208 17.13 -14.45 -21.00
N PHE A 209 18.23 -13.93 -20.48
CA PHE A 209 18.42 -13.61 -19.07
C PHE A 209 18.75 -12.14 -18.91
N ILE A 210 18.19 -11.51 -17.89
CA ILE A 210 18.58 -10.17 -17.46
C ILE A 210 19.42 -10.26 -16.19
N VAL A 211 20.62 -9.69 -16.25
CA VAL A 211 21.59 -9.70 -15.15
C VAL A 211 21.56 -8.34 -14.48
N LYS A 212 21.40 -8.32 -13.16
CA LYS A 212 21.32 -7.10 -12.34
C LYS A 212 22.26 -7.20 -11.14
N PRO A 213 22.95 -6.13 -10.73
CA PRO A 213 23.64 -6.10 -9.45
C PRO A 213 22.64 -6.15 -8.29
N GLN A 214 22.96 -6.87 -7.20
CA GLN A 214 22.09 -6.98 -6.02
C GLN A 214 21.70 -5.61 -5.43
N ASN A 215 22.69 -4.73 -5.26
CA ASN A 215 22.53 -3.38 -4.69
C ASN A 215 22.46 -2.29 -5.77
N GLY A 216 22.24 -2.66 -7.03
CA GLY A 216 22.19 -1.74 -8.16
C GLY A 216 20.87 -0.97 -8.23
N SER A 217 20.93 0.26 -8.73
CA SER A 217 19.76 1.10 -9.05
C SER A 217 19.97 1.85 -10.37
N GLN A 218 18.93 2.53 -10.86
CA GLN A 218 18.98 3.40 -12.04
C GLN A 218 19.38 2.71 -13.37
N GLY A 219 19.28 1.38 -13.42
CA GLY A 219 19.65 0.58 -14.59
C GLY A 219 21.16 0.43 -14.84
N LYS A 220 22.01 0.83 -13.88
CA LYS A 220 23.47 0.71 -14.01
C LYS A 220 23.91 -0.75 -13.96
N ASN A 221 24.82 -1.14 -14.86
CA ASN A 221 25.38 -2.48 -14.99
C ASN A 221 24.32 -3.58 -15.19
N ILE A 222 23.18 -3.24 -15.79
CA ILE A 222 22.16 -4.20 -16.22
C ILE A 222 22.41 -4.53 -17.69
N PHE A 223 22.38 -5.82 -18.03
CA PHE A 223 22.46 -6.28 -19.41
C PHE A 223 21.58 -7.52 -19.61
N VAL A 224 21.21 -7.78 -20.87
CA VAL A 224 20.48 -8.97 -21.28
C VAL A 224 21.44 -9.87 -22.07
N THR A 225 21.41 -11.17 -21.83
CA THR A 225 22.27 -12.16 -22.51
C THR A 225 21.58 -13.52 -22.61
N ASP A 226 21.95 -14.30 -23.62
CA ASP A 226 21.65 -15.72 -23.76
C ASP A 226 22.87 -16.62 -23.45
N LYS A 227 23.99 -16.03 -23.00
CA LYS A 227 25.27 -16.72 -22.80
C LYS A 227 25.61 -16.81 -21.31
N LEU A 228 25.69 -18.04 -20.81
CA LEU A 228 26.13 -18.32 -19.44
C LEU A 228 27.51 -17.70 -19.11
N ASN A 229 28.44 -17.72 -20.06
CA ASN A 229 29.79 -17.17 -19.86
C ASN A 229 29.79 -15.66 -19.58
N ASP A 230 28.86 -14.89 -20.15
CA ASP A 230 28.75 -13.45 -19.88
C ASP A 230 28.35 -13.21 -18.42
N ILE A 231 27.44 -14.04 -17.90
CA ILE A 231 26.96 -13.98 -16.52
C ILE A 231 28.08 -14.37 -15.54
N LEU A 232 28.77 -15.48 -15.80
CA LEU A 232 29.85 -15.96 -14.93
C LEU A 232 31.02 -14.98 -14.87
N ARG A 233 31.36 -14.32 -15.98
CA ARG A 233 32.38 -13.25 -16.02
C ARG A 233 31.97 -12.01 -15.23
N ALA A 234 30.69 -11.66 -15.21
CA ALA A 234 30.19 -10.54 -14.42
C ALA A 234 30.17 -10.84 -12.90
N ASN A 235 30.21 -12.12 -12.49
CA ASN A 235 30.10 -12.55 -11.09
C ASN A 235 31.43 -12.45 -10.29
N VAL A 236 32.49 -11.83 -10.83
CA VAL A 236 33.87 -11.85 -10.28
C VAL A 236 34.09 -10.80 -9.16
N GLY A 237 33.12 -10.56 -8.28
CA GLY A 237 33.34 -9.71 -7.09
C GLY A 237 32.13 -8.96 -6.55
N SER A 238 30.99 -9.01 -7.24
CA SER A 238 29.73 -8.39 -6.78
C SER A 238 28.58 -9.37 -6.95
N GLY A 239 27.79 -9.59 -5.90
CA GLY A 239 26.62 -10.45 -5.98
C GLY A 239 25.63 -9.99 -7.05
N LEU A 240 25.08 -10.95 -7.79
CA LEU A 240 24.16 -10.72 -8.91
C LEU A 240 22.78 -11.31 -8.63
N VAL A 241 21.79 -10.73 -9.29
CA VAL A 241 20.44 -11.28 -9.43
C VAL A 241 20.22 -11.50 -10.92
N VAL A 242 20.04 -12.76 -11.30
CA VAL A 242 19.90 -13.21 -12.69
C VAL A 242 18.49 -13.72 -12.86
N SER A 243 17.69 -13.07 -13.70
CA SER A 243 16.29 -13.42 -13.91
C SER A 243 16.04 -13.84 -15.35
N HIS A 244 15.11 -14.75 -15.59
CA HIS A 244 14.51 -14.95 -16.90
C HIS A 244 13.97 -13.61 -17.41
N TYR A 245 14.38 -13.21 -18.60
CA TYR A 245 13.93 -11.98 -19.23
C TYR A 245 12.56 -12.20 -19.87
N VAL A 246 11.61 -11.31 -19.55
CA VAL A 246 10.26 -11.31 -20.16
C VAL A 246 10.40 -10.74 -21.57
N ALA A 247 10.46 -11.64 -22.56
CA ALA A 247 10.77 -11.30 -23.94
C ALA A 247 9.54 -10.86 -24.76
N ASN A 248 8.33 -11.06 -24.24
CA ASN A 248 7.03 -10.73 -24.83
C ASN A 248 6.28 -9.66 -24.01
N PRO A 249 6.86 -8.47 -23.77
CA PRO A 249 6.16 -7.41 -23.05
C PRO A 249 4.96 -6.90 -23.86
N LEU A 250 3.93 -6.42 -23.17
CA LEU A 250 2.91 -5.60 -23.79
C LEU A 250 3.56 -4.32 -24.33
N LEU A 251 3.23 -3.95 -25.57
CA LEU A 251 3.80 -2.80 -26.27
C LEU A 251 2.74 -1.75 -26.57
N ILE A 252 3.16 -0.48 -26.60
CA ILE A 252 2.36 0.62 -27.14
C ILE A 252 3.25 1.35 -28.15
N ASN A 253 2.78 1.51 -29.39
CA ASN A 253 3.57 2.06 -30.49
C ASN A 253 4.92 1.34 -30.65
N ASN A 254 4.93 0.02 -30.53
CA ASN A 254 6.12 -0.84 -30.51
C ASN A 254 7.13 -0.55 -29.38
N LEU A 255 6.83 0.35 -28.44
CA LEU A 255 7.72 0.65 -27.32
C LEU A 255 7.40 -0.21 -26.11
N LYS A 256 8.45 -0.76 -25.50
CA LYS A 256 8.38 -1.40 -24.19
C LYS A 256 8.10 -0.35 -23.12
N PHE A 257 7.30 -0.69 -22.12
CA PHE A 257 7.07 0.17 -20.97
C PHE A 257 7.00 -0.63 -19.67
N ASP A 258 7.22 0.06 -18.56
CA ASP A 258 6.89 -0.45 -17.23
C ASP A 258 5.97 0.51 -16.48
N LEU A 259 5.41 0.02 -15.38
CA LEU A 259 4.58 0.78 -14.46
C LEU A 259 5.34 1.03 -13.16
N ARG A 260 5.39 2.28 -12.73
CA ARG A 260 5.71 2.70 -11.37
C ARG A 260 4.41 2.96 -10.62
N ILE A 261 4.08 2.05 -9.71
CA ILE A 261 2.88 2.11 -8.87
C ILE A 261 3.29 2.51 -7.45
N TYR A 262 2.60 3.48 -6.86
CA TYR A 262 2.84 3.91 -5.49
C TYR A 262 1.96 3.11 -4.52
N VAL A 263 2.57 2.54 -3.49
CA VAL A 263 1.90 1.72 -2.48
C VAL A 263 2.24 2.26 -1.10
N ALA A 264 1.24 2.52 -0.27
CA ALA A 264 1.42 2.96 1.11
C ALA A 264 1.13 1.83 2.09
N ILE A 265 1.99 1.67 3.10
CA ILE A 265 1.73 0.82 4.27
C ILE A 265 1.59 1.75 5.46
N THR A 266 0.38 1.87 6.01
CA THR A 266 0.09 2.78 7.14
C THR A 266 0.26 2.09 8.49
N SER A 267 0.30 0.76 8.50
CA SER A 267 0.45 -0.06 9.70
C SER A 267 0.83 -1.48 9.34
N ILE A 268 1.71 -2.09 10.15
CA ILE A 268 2.00 -3.53 10.11
C ILE A 268 1.16 -4.31 11.14
N HIS A 269 0.56 -3.61 12.12
CA HIS A 269 -0.20 -4.24 13.18
C HIS A 269 -1.46 -3.45 13.59
N PRO A 270 -2.64 -3.77 13.02
CA PRO A 270 -2.86 -4.71 11.92
C PRO A 270 -2.28 -4.22 10.60
N LEU A 271 -2.01 -5.15 9.67
CA LEU A 271 -1.51 -4.81 8.34
C LEU A 271 -2.56 -4.01 7.57
N ARG A 272 -2.17 -2.82 7.09
CA ARG A 272 -2.99 -1.96 6.22
C ARG A 272 -2.16 -1.48 5.03
N VAL A 273 -2.64 -1.78 3.83
CA VAL A 273 -1.97 -1.54 2.55
C VAL A 273 -2.91 -0.81 1.61
N TYR A 274 -2.38 0.24 0.99
CA TYR A 274 -3.09 1.07 0.03
C TYR A 274 -2.31 1.16 -1.27
N ILE A 275 -3.01 1.14 -2.39
CA ILE A 275 -2.48 1.49 -3.71
C ILE A 275 -2.90 2.92 -4.04
N TYR A 276 -2.01 3.73 -4.59
CA TYR A 276 -2.39 5.03 -5.14
C TYR A 276 -3.03 4.84 -6.51
N GLU A 277 -4.12 5.55 -6.79
CA GLU A 277 -4.89 5.38 -8.03
C GLU A 277 -4.10 5.74 -9.30
N ASP A 278 -3.11 6.62 -9.16
CA ASP A 278 -2.22 7.06 -10.24
C ASP A 278 -0.75 6.66 -9.99
N GLY A 279 0.09 6.84 -11.01
CA GLY A 279 1.48 6.42 -11.02
C GLY A 279 2.17 6.87 -12.30
N LEU A 280 3.36 6.36 -12.57
CA LEU A 280 4.10 6.71 -13.79
C LEU A 280 4.23 5.51 -14.69
N VAL A 281 3.95 5.70 -15.97
CA VAL A 281 4.26 4.75 -17.03
C VAL A 281 5.52 5.23 -17.72
N ARG A 282 6.53 4.36 -17.83
CA ARG A 282 7.86 4.74 -18.33
C ARG A 282 8.17 3.97 -19.59
N PHE A 283 8.30 4.68 -20.70
CA PHE A 283 8.59 4.08 -21.99
C PHE A 283 10.09 3.96 -22.24
N ALA A 284 10.46 2.89 -22.94
CA ALA A 284 11.67 2.82 -23.74
C ALA A 284 11.63 3.90 -24.83
N THR A 285 12.78 4.24 -25.41
CA THR A 285 12.90 5.31 -26.42
C THR A 285 13.24 4.80 -27.82
N GLN A 286 13.30 3.48 -27.97
CA GLN A 286 13.44 2.78 -29.24
C GLN A 286 12.46 1.61 -29.33
N GLU A 287 12.07 1.26 -30.55
CA GLU A 287 11.15 0.16 -30.83
C GLU A 287 11.69 -1.17 -30.32
N TYR A 288 10.78 -1.98 -29.79
CA TYR A 288 11.08 -3.23 -29.13
C TYR A 288 11.37 -4.34 -30.14
N HIS A 289 12.55 -4.95 -30.01
CA HIS A 289 12.93 -6.16 -30.72
C HIS A 289 13.58 -7.13 -29.74
N ALA A 290 13.28 -8.43 -29.87
CA ALA A 290 13.89 -9.47 -29.03
C ALA A 290 15.14 -10.11 -29.67
N ASP A 291 15.60 -9.57 -30.81
CA ASP A 291 16.72 -10.13 -31.57
C ASP A 291 18.04 -9.98 -30.81
N ILE A 292 18.83 -11.06 -30.80
CA ILE A 292 20.08 -11.18 -30.03
C ILE A 292 21.07 -10.06 -30.37
N ASP A 293 21.11 -9.66 -31.64
CA ASP A 293 22.03 -8.62 -32.13
C ASP A 293 21.71 -7.23 -31.57
N LEU A 294 20.46 -7.00 -31.13
CA LEU A 294 19.98 -5.73 -30.60
C LEU A 294 19.91 -5.69 -29.07
N LEU A 295 20.21 -6.81 -28.37
CA LEU A 295 20.20 -6.89 -26.89
C LEU A 295 21.14 -5.91 -26.20
N LYS A 296 22.13 -5.38 -26.92
CA LYS A 296 23.07 -4.37 -26.41
C LYS A 296 22.45 -2.98 -26.34
N ASP A 297 21.38 -2.70 -27.07
CA ASP A 297 20.73 -1.40 -27.02
C ASP A 297 19.84 -1.27 -25.77
N LYS A 298 20.40 -0.62 -24.75
CA LYS A 298 19.70 -0.34 -23.50
C LYS A 298 18.44 0.51 -23.67
N TYR A 299 18.29 1.29 -24.75
CA TYR A 299 17.12 2.14 -25.00
C TYR A 299 15.91 1.36 -25.52
N VAL A 300 16.12 0.10 -25.94
CA VAL A 300 15.07 -0.86 -26.33
C VAL A 300 14.59 -1.65 -25.11
N HIS A 301 15.53 -2.16 -24.32
CA HIS A 301 15.25 -3.18 -23.29
C HIS A 301 15.03 -2.63 -21.88
N LEU A 302 15.55 -1.43 -21.58
CA LEU A 302 15.44 -0.80 -20.27
C LEU A 302 14.56 0.44 -20.34
N THR A 303 13.59 0.51 -19.45
CA THR A 303 12.56 1.56 -19.35
C THR A 303 12.91 2.62 -18.30
N ASN A 304 14.03 2.47 -17.59
CA ASN A 304 14.44 3.40 -16.55
C ASN A 304 14.61 4.82 -17.12
N TYR A 305 13.96 5.80 -16.48
CA TYR A 305 14.08 7.22 -16.84
C TYR A 305 15.54 7.71 -16.83
N SER A 306 16.36 7.27 -15.87
CA SER A 306 17.79 7.63 -15.78
C SER A 306 18.61 7.27 -17.01
N ILE A 307 18.18 6.25 -17.76
CA ILE A 307 18.79 5.82 -19.01
C ILE A 307 18.16 6.62 -20.15
N ASN A 308 16.85 6.51 -20.30
CA ASN A 308 16.13 7.03 -21.45
C ASN A 308 16.15 8.55 -21.57
N LYS A 309 16.28 9.30 -20.47
CA LYS A 309 16.38 10.77 -20.53
C LYS A 309 17.57 11.29 -21.34
N ASN A 310 18.58 10.45 -21.58
CA ASN A 310 19.75 10.78 -22.39
C ASN A 310 19.62 10.31 -23.84
N SER A 311 18.49 9.71 -24.23
CA SER A 311 18.20 9.33 -25.60
C SER A 311 17.75 10.55 -26.41
N ASN A 312 18.18 10.63 -27.67
CA ASN A 312 17.71 11.68 -28.58
C ASN A 312 16.20 11.57 -28.88
N ASN A 313 15.62 10.39 -28.68
CA ASN A 313 14.19 10.14 -28.88
C ASN A 313 13.36 10.38 -27.59
N PHE A 314 13.99 10.84 -26.51
CA PHE A 314 13.26 11.11 -25.28
C PHE A 314 12.41 12.37 -25.41
N VAL A 315 11.10 12.21 -25.23
CA VAL A 315 10.15 13.32 -25.28
C VAL A 315 9.70 13.62 -23.86
N SER A 316 10.22 14.72 -23.30
CA SER A 316 9.82 15.18 -21.96
C SER A 316 8.42 15.78 -21.98
N ASN A 317 7.64 15.48 -20.95
CA ASN A 317 6.38 16.16 -20.69
C ASN A 317 6.67 17.63 -20.33
N LYS A 318 5.97 18.57 -20.99
CA LYS A 318 6.08 20.02 -20.76
C LYS A 318 4.81 20.63 -20.17
N ASP A 319 3.71 19.88 -20.15
CA ASP A 319 2.42 20.28 -19.59
C ASP A 319 1.79 19.07 -18.90
N ALA A 320 1.44 19.23 -17.63
CA ALA A 320 0.81 18.18 -16.82
C ALA A 320 -0.60 17.81 -17.31
N GLN A 321 -1.19 18.54 -18.25
CA GLN A 321 -2.48 18.16 -18.86
C GLN A 321 -2.30 17.29 -20.12
N GLU A 322 -1.09 17.23 -20.70
CA GLU A 322 -0.78 16.41 -21.87
C GLU A 322 -0.28 15.01 -21.48
N ASP A 323 -1.09 14.27 -20.73
CA ASP A 323 -0.69 13.01 -20.08
C ASP A 323 -0.55 11.79 -21.01
N PHE A 324 -1.01 11.91 -22.26
CA PHE A 324 -0.93 10.86 -23.30
C PHE A 324 0.25 11.07 -24.26
N LYS A 325 1.16 12.01 -23.97
CA LYS A 325 2.24 12.38 -24.87
C LYS A 325 3.61 12.20 -24.23
N GLY A 326 4.56 11.79 -25.07
CA GLY A 326 5.96 11.67 -24.74
C GLY A 326 6.35 10.35 -24.08
N SER A 327 7.54 10.32 -23.48
CA SER A 327 8.17 9.10 -22.96
C SER A 327 7.76 8.73 -21.52
N LYS A 328 6.81 9.48 -20.93
CA LYS A 328 6.19 9.19 -19.64
C LYS A 328 4.70 9.53 -19.71
N TRP A 329 3.84 8.60 -19.26
CA TRP A 329 2.40 8.84 -19.10
C TRP A 329 2.00 8.73 -17.63
N SER A 330 0.83 9.28 -17.28
CA SER A 330 0.15 8.91 -16.05
C SER A 330 -0.42 7.49 -16.13
N LEU A 331 -0.55 6.83 -14.99
CA LEU A 331 -1.18 5.52 -14.91
C LEU A 331 -2.67 5.60 -15.25
N ALA A 332 -3.32 6.71 -14.89
CA ALA A 332 -4.70 7.02 -15.31
C ALA A 332 -4.84 7.00 -16.84
N SER A 333 -3.94 7.68 -17.56
CA SER A 333 -3.97 7.71 -19.03
C SER A 333 -3.76 6.34 -19.65
N LEU A 334 -2.86 5.53 -19.09
CA LEU A 334 -2.70 4.15 -19.54
C LEU A 334 -3.98 3.33 -19.33
N LYS A 335 -4.64 3.45 -18.17
CA LYS A 335 -5.91 2.74 -17.92
C LYS A 335 -6.94 3.10 -18.99
N ASP A 336 -7.09 4.38 -19.32
CA ASP A 336 -8.04 4.80 -20.36
C ASP A 336 -7.65 4.30 -21.75
N TYR A 337 -6.36 4.37 -22.10
CA TYR A 337 -5.85 3.79 -23.35
C TYR A 337 -6.16 2.29 -23.45
N LEU A 338 -5.90 1.51 -22.40
CA LEU A 338 -6.15 0.07 -22.38
C LEU A 338 -7.65 -0.24 -22.52
N ARG A 339 -8.54 0.52 -21.86
CA ARG A 339 -10.00 0.35 -21.98
C ARG A 339 -10.48 0.58 -23.42
N VAL A 340 -10.02 1.65 -24.06
CA VAL A 340 -10.36 1.97 -25.46
C VAL A 340 -9.88 0.87 -26.41
N ASN A 341 -8.76 0.20 -26.08
CA ASN A 341 -8.22 -0.93 -26.84
C ASN A 341 -8.81 -2.29 -26.41
N GLY A 342 -9.93 -2.32 -25.68
CA GLY A 342 -10.67 -3.54 -25.34
C GLY A 342 -10.07 -4.38 -24.23
N ILE A 343 -9.08 -3.88 -23.49
CA ILE A 343 -8.49 -4.58 -22.35
C ILE A 343 -9.34 -4.32 -21.09
N ASN A 344 -9.68 -5.40 -20.38
CA ASN A 344 -10.33 -5.31 -19.08
C ASN A 344 -9.34 -4.85 -18.01
N VAL A 345 -9.30 -3.53 -17.78
CA VAL A 345 -8.40 -2.89 -16.82
C VAL A 345 -8.68 -3.32 -15.39
N GLU A 346 -9.94 -3.49 -15.01
CA GLU A 346 -10.29 -3.89 -13.63
C GLU A 346 -9.70 -5.27 -13.31
N GLN A 347 -9.84 -6.24 -14.23
CA GLN A 347 -9.26 -7.57 -14.05
C GLN A 347 -7.71 -7.54 -14.04
N LEU A 348 -7.08 -6.70 -14.86
CA LEU A 348 -5.64 -6.55 -14.86
C LEU A 348 -5.14 -5.95 -13.53
N PHE A 349 -5.82 -4.92 -13.03
CA PHE A 349 -5.44 -4.27 -11.78
C PHE A 349 -5.75 -5.14 -10.57
N ASP A 350 -6.80 -5.98 -10.58
CA ASP A 350 -7.03 -7.00 -9.56
C ASP A 350 -5.82 -7.95 -9.42
N LYS A 351 -5.20 -8.35 -10.55
CA LYS A 351 -3.97 -9.18 -10.52
C LYS A 351 -2.77 -8.40 -9.96
N ILE A 352 -2.66 -7.11 -10.26
CA ILE A 352 -1.58 -6.24 -9.74
C ILE A 352 -1.76 -6.02 -8.23
N GLU A 353 -2.97 -5.72 -7.77
CA GLU A 353 -3.30 -5.56 -6.35
C GLU A 353 -3.01 -6.87 -5.59
N ASP A 354 -3.39 -8.01 -6.16
CA ASP A 354 -3.08 -9.33 -5.57
C ASP A 354 -1.58 -9.59 -5.43
N MET A 355 -0.81 -9.28 -6.47
CA MET A 355 0.64 -9.34 -6.46
C MET A 355 1.24 -8.44 -5.38
N ILE A 356 0.78 -7.19 -5.25
CA ILE A 356 1.27 -6.24 -4.24
C ILE A 356 1.03 -6.77 -2.83
N VAL A 357 -0.20 -7.20 -2.52
CA VAL A 357 -0.55 -7.73 -1.18
C VAL A 357 0.28 -8.95 -0.85
N LYS A 358 0.41 -9.91 -1.78
CA LYS A 358 1.24 -11.11 -1.57
C LYS A 358 2.72 -10.79 -1.37
N THR A 359 3.24 -9.80 -2.08
CA THR A 359 4.63 -9.35 -1.91
C THR A 359 4.85 -8.78 -0.51
N ILE A 360 3.91 -7.97 0.00
CA ILE A 360 3.99 -7.41 1.36
C ILE A 360 3.81 -8.49 2.44
N ILE A 361 2.94 -9.48 2.22
CA ILE A 361 2.80 -10.60 3.16
C ILE A 361 4.08 -11.42 3.27
N SER A 362 4.86 -11.56 2.18
CA SER A 362 6.11 -12.34 2.17
C SER A 362 7.19 -11.85 3.14
N ILE A 363 7.05 -10.61 3.64
CA ILE A 363 7.99 -9.94 4.55
C ILE A 363 7.32 -9.47 5.84
N GLU A 364 5.99 -9.62 5.98
CA GLU A 364 5.22 -9.13 7.12
C GLU A 364 5.78 -9.65 8.44
N GLY A 365 6.07 -10.95 8.55
CA GLY A 365 6.57 -11.55 9.79
C GLY A 365 7.90 -10.94 10.25
N GLN A 366 8.81 -10.69 9.32
CA GLN A 366 10.12 -10.10 9.62
C GLN A 366 10.02 -8.64 10.07
N ILE A 367 9.16 -7.86 9.41
CA ILE A 367 8.89 -6.47 9.80
C ILE A 367 8.19 -6.45 11.16
N PHE A 368 7.14 -7.27 11.33
CA PHE A 368 6.36 -7.35 12.56
C PHE A 368 7.24 -7.60 13.78
N SER A 369 8.10 -8.64 13.75
CA SER A 369 8.96 -8.96 14.89
C SER A 369 9.96 -7.85 15.21
N SER A 370 10.46 -7.14 14.19
CA SER A 370 11.37 -6.01 14.43
C SER A 370 10.64 -4.77 14.91
N PHE A 371 9.42 -4.54 14.42
CA PHE A 371 8.53 -3.46 14.80
C PHE A 371 8.14 -3.57 16.26
N GLU A 372 7.64 -4.73 16.67
CA GLU A 372 7.22 -5.03 18.04
C GLU A 372 8.35 -4.87 19.06
N MET A 373 9.60 -5.15 18.66
CA MET A 373 10.77 -5.02 19.52
C MET A 373 11.27 -3.58 19.69
N GLN A 374 11.07 -2.71 18.69
CA GLN A 374 11.78 -1.43 18.61
C GLN A 374 10.86 -0.21 18.61
N VAL A 375 9.61 -0.35 18.17
CA VAL A 375 8.70 0.77 17.93
C VAL A 375 7.66 0.86 19.04
N PRO A 376 7.65 1.97 19.81
CA PRO A 376 6.82 2.09 21.01
C PRO A 376 5.33 2.36 20.72
N TYR A 377 4.95 2.75 19.51
CA TYR A 377 3.54 2.99 19.16
C TYR A 377 3.24 2.48 17.74
N ARG A 378 2.10 1.80 17.54
CA ARG A 378 1.68 1.24 16.23
C ARG A 378 1.79 2.20 15.05
N ASN A 379 1.44 3.46 15.31
CA ASN A 379 1.19 4.45 14.27
C ASN A 379 2.41 5.38 14.06
N ASN A 380 3.56 5.01 14.63
CA ASN A 380 4.81 5.74 14.43
C ASN A 380 5.39 5.51 13.03
N CYS A 381 5.23 4.32 12.47
CA CYS A 381 5.80 3.99 11.17
C CYS A 381 4.72 4.02 10.09
N PHE A 382 5.09 4.56 8.94
CA PHE A 382 4.38 4.38 7.68
C PHE A 382 5.43 4.18 6.60
N GLU A 383 5.01 3.75 5.41
CA GLU A 383 5.93 3.55 4.30
C GLU A 383 5.26 3.88 2.97
N VAL A 384 6.04 4.42 2.04
CA VAL A 384 5.63 4.60 0.64
C VAL A 384 6.62 3.90 -0.27
N LEU A 385 6.14 2.90 -1.01
CA LEU A 385 6.91 2.03 -1.87
C LEU A 385 6.60 2.34 -3.33
N GLY A 386 7.62 2.29 -4.18
CA GLY A 386 7.46 2.28 -5.64
C GLY A 386 7.59 0.86 -6.18
N PHE A 387 6.48 0.27 -6.62
CA PHE A 387 6.46 -1.03 -7.29
C PHE A 387 6.72 -0.85 -8.78
N ASP A 388 7.69 -1.59 -9.32
CA ASP A 388 8.02 -1.62 -10.74
C ASP A 388 7.41 -2.88 -11.35
N VAL A 389 6.40 -2.70 -12.20
CA VAL A 389 5.60 -3.78 -12.77
C VAL A 389 5.73 -3.77 -14.29
N LEU A 390 5.98 -4.95 -14.87
CA LEU A 390 5.94 -5.18 -16.31
C LEU A 390 4.72 -6.03 -16.64
N ILE A 391 4.01 -5.71 -17.73
CA ILE A 391 2.89 -6.52 -18.21
C ILE A 391 3.35 -7.23 -19.49
N ASP A 392 3.10 -8.53 -19.61
CA ASP A 392 3.33 -9.26 -20.86
C ASP A 392 2.14 -9.16 -21.83
N ASP A 393 2.34 -9.61 -23.07
CA ASP A 393 1.31 -9.61 -24.12
C ASP A 393 0.08 -10.49 -23.81
N THR A 394 0.16 -11.36 -22.80
CA THR A 394 -0.96 -12.15 -22.26
C THR A 394 -1.69 -11.46 -21.09
N LEU A 395 -1.33 -10.21 -20.79
CA LEU A 395 -1.86 -9.43 -19.68
C LEU A 395 -1.58 -10.06 -18.30
N LYS A 396 -0.42 -10.70 -18.17
CA LYS A 396 0.13 -11.14 -16.88
C LYS A 396 1.09 -10.07 -16.33
N PRO A 397 0.85 -9.56 -15.11
CA PRO A 397 1.80 -8.66 -14.45
C PRO A 397 2.97 -9.44 -13.84
N TYR A 398 4.17 -8.87 -13.98
CA TYR A 398 5.41 -9.31 -13.36
C TYR A 398 5.97 -8.20 -12.47
N LEU A 399 6.27 -8.52 -11.22
CA LEU A 399 7.04 -7.67 -10.32
C LEU A 399 8.52 -7.71 -10.71
N LEU A 400 9.08 -6.54 -11.03
CA LEU A 400 10.49 -6.38 -11.38
C LEU A 400 11.35 -6.00 -10.18
N GLU A 401 10.89 -5.05 -9.37
CA GLU A 401 11.52 -4.60 -8.13
C GLU A 401 10.55 -3.76 -7.28
N VAL A 402 10.87 -3.59 -6.00
CA VAL A 402 10.21 -2.66 -5.08
C VAL A 402 11.24 -1.63 -4.59
N ASN A 403 10.89 -0.35 -4.65
CA ASN A 403 11.77 0.76 -4.33
C ASN A 403 11.33 1.47 -3.04
N LEU A 404 12.19 1.47 -2.01
CA LEU A 404 11.94 2.14 -0.71
C LEU A 404 11.91 3.67 -0.85
N ASN A 405 12.75 4.20 -1.74
CA ASN A 405 12.83 5.61 -2.07
C ASN A 405 12.56 5.76 -3.57
N SER A 406 11.30 5.54 -3.97
CA SER A 406 10.87 5.88 -5.34
C SER A 406 11.28 7.33 -5.60
N SER A 407 12.17 7.59 -6.57
CA SER A 407 12.73 8.92 -6.79
C SER A 407 11.65 10.00 -6.82
N LEU A 408 11.67 10.86 -5.79
CA LEU A 408 10.74 11.97 -5.59
C LEU A 408 11.16 13.24 -6.34
N ASN A 409 12.09 13.12 -7.29
CA ASN A 409 12.48 14.22 -8.15
C ASN A 409 11.33 14.61 -9.08
N THR A 410 11.16 15.90 -9.30
CA THR A 410 10.07 16.47 -10.10
C THR A 410 10.62 17.14 -11.36
N ASP A 411 11.24 16.34 -12.23
CA ASP A 411 11.94 16.82 -13.44
C ASP A 411 10.97 17.26 -14.57
N SER A 412 9.66 16.99 -14.42
CA SER A 412 8.62 17.43 -15.35
C SER A 412 7.34 17.84 -14.60
N PRO A 413 6.46 18.66 -15.21
CA PRO A 413 5.17 19.03 -14.61
C PRO A 413 4.33 17.82 -14.23
N LEU A 414 4.34 16.76 -15.05
CA LEU A 414 3.70 15.48 -14.75
C LEU A 414 4.24 14.84 -13.45
N ASP A 415 5.56 14.81 -13.27
CA ASP A 415 6.18 14.28 -12.05
C ASP A 415 5.75 15.09 -10.82
N LEU A 416 5.74 16.42 -10.92
CA LEU A 416 5.35 17.31 -9.82
C LEU A 416 3.89 17.06 -9.42
N ARG A 417 2.97 17.02 -10.39
CA ARG A 417 1.55 16.77 -10.13
C ARG A 417 1.34 15.43 -9.44
N ILE A 418 1.79 14.32 -10.05
CA ILE A 418 1.52 12.97 -9.52
C ILE A 418 2.18 12.78 -8.15
N LYS A 419 3.47 13.14 -8.01
CA LYS A 419 4.20 12.90 -6.75
C LYS A 419 3.78 13.87 -5.65
N GLY A 420 3.47 15.12 -6.00
CA GLY A 420 2.99 16.13 -5.06
C GLY A 420 1.61 15.79 -4.51
N GLU A 421 0.67 15.41 -5.38
CA GLU A 421 -0.64 14.92 -4.96
C GLU A 421 -0.51 13.66 -4.09
N MET A 422 0.26 12.67 -4.56
CA MET A 422 0.49 11.42 -3.83
C MET A 422 1.06 11.65 -2.43
N LEU A 423 2.06 12.52 -2.26
CA LEU A 423 2.61 12.81 -0.94
C LEU A 423 1.64 13.60 -0.06
N SER A 424 0.86 14.52 -0.61
CA SER A 424 -0.15 15.26 0.17
C SER A 424 -1.27 14.34 0.67
N ASP A 425 -1.68 13.39 -0.17
CA ASP A 425 -2.64 12.38 0.20
C ASP A 425 -2.04 11.41 1.21
N LEU A 426 -0.76 11.05 1.08
CA LEU A 426 -0.05 10.20 2.04
C LEU A 426 0.00 10.86 3.41
N PHE A 427 0.40 12.13 3.52
CA PHE A 427 0.44 12.83 4.80
C PHE A 427 -0.95 13.01 5.44
N THR A 428 -1.98 13.14 4.62
CA THR A 428 -3.37 13.11 5.09
C THR A 428 -3.77 11.70 5.55
N LEU A 429 -3.32 10.66 4.84
CA LEU A 429 -3.59 9.23 5.08
C LEU A 429 -2.81 8.65 6.27
N VAL A 430 -1.67 9.20 6.68
CA VAL A 430 -0.97 8.73 7.89
C VAL A 430 -1.57 9.30 9.19
N GLY A 431 -2.40 10.33 9.09
CA GLY A 431 -3.16 10.89 10.21
C GLY A 431 -2.29 11.65 11.20
N ILE A 432 -1.78 12.80 10.80
CA ILE A 432 -1.07 13.73 11.70
C ILE A 432 -2.09 14.45 12.58
N VAL A 433 -1.89 14.43 13.90
CA VAL A 433 -2.83 15.05 14.85
C VAL A 433 -2.55 16.53 15.10
N PRO A 434 -3.59 17.31 15.48
CA PRO A 434 -3.44 18.65 16.01
C PRO A 434 -2.50 18.78 17.22
N LEU A 435 -1.86 19.95 17.41
CA LEU A 435 -0.95 20.19 18.54
C LEU A 435 -1.60 19.97 19.89
N ASP A 436 -2.84 20.41 20.04
CA ASP A 436 -3.65 20.26 21.26
C ASP A 436 -4.00 18.79 21.56
N GLN A 437 -3.87 17.90 20.58
CA GLN A 437 -4.16 16.48 20.72
C GLN A 437 -2.89 15.61 20.89
N ARG A 438 -1.67 16.16 20.73
CA ARG A 438 -0.41 15.39 20.80
C ARG A 438 -0.26 14.56 22.08
N TYR A 439 -0.74 15.10 23.21
CA TYR A 439 -0.65 14.48 24.53
C TYR A 439 -1.99 13.89 25.03
N SER A 440 -3.07 14.08 24.27
CA SER A 440 -4.39 13.52 24.57
C SER A 440 -4.62 12.15 23.94
N ILE A 441 -3.71 11.72 23.04
CA ILE A 441 -3.72 10.35 22.54
C ILE A 441 -3.46 9.42 23.73
N ASP A 442 -4.44 8.56 24.01
CA ASP A 442 -4.40 7.61 25.11
C ASP A 442 -3.18 6.69 24.98
N GLN A 443 -2.19 6.94 25.84
CA GLN A 443 -0.94 6.18 25.92
C GLN A 443 -1.17 4.73 26.38
N SER A 444 -2.38 4.34 26.81
CA SER A 444 -2.71 2.94 27.05
C SER A 444 -2.78 2.09 25.77
N PHE A 445 -2.74 2.73 24.59
CA PHE A 445 -2.68 2.04 23.29
C PHE A 445 -1.24 1.78 22.78
N ASN A 446 -0.21 1.93 23.62
CA ASN A 446 1.23 1.76 23.32
C ASN A 446 1.70 0.39 22.80
N PHE A 447 0.81 -0.59 22.58
CA PHE A 447 1.18 -1.97 22.25
C PHE A 447 1.99 -2.66 23.36
N THR A 448 1.68 -3.91 23.72
CA THR A 448 1.45 -5.06 22.84
C THR A 448 0.51 -6.02 23.55
N LEU A 449 -0.39 -6.72 22.83
CA LEU A 449 -0.93 -7.97 23.38
C LEU A 449 0.27 -8.89 23.76
N ASN A 450 1.28 -9.01 22.91
CA ASN A 450 2.29 -10.08 23.04
C ASN A 450 3.36 -9.87 24.11
N SER A 451 3.64 -8.64 24.57
CA SER A 451 4.71 -8.40 25.55
C SER A 451 4.30 -8.79 26.98
N ALA A 452 2.99 -8.93 27.24
CA ALA A 452 2.43 -9.27 28.56
C ALA A 452 1.52 -10.51 28.57
N ILE A 453 1.14 -11.03 27.40
CA ILE A 453 0.20 -12.14 27.26
C ILE A 453 0.95 -13.44 26.97
N ASN A 454 0.67 -14.48 27.74
CA ASN A 454 1.28 -15.79 27.51
C ASN A 454 0.68 -16.48 26.27
N GLU A 455 1.37 -17.49 25.74
CA GLU A 455 0.95 -18.22 24.53
C GLU A 455 -0.49 -18.77 24.62
N LYS A 456 -0.92 -19.23 25.80
CA LYS A 456 -2.28 -19.76 26.01
C LYS A 456 -3.34 -18.68 25.85
N GLN A 457 -3.12 -17.51 26.44
CA GLN A 457 -4.03 -16.37 26.32
C GLN A 457 -4.07 -15.84 24.87
N TYR A 458 -2.91 -15.78 24.19
CA TYR A 458 -2.87 -15.41 22.78
C TYR A 458 -3.68 -16.41 21.92
N ALA A 459 -3.50 -17.70 22.14
CA ALA A 459 -4.26 -18.75 21.45
C ALA A 459 -5.77 -18.63 21.73
N ASN A 460 -6.18 -18.32 22.96
CA ASN A 460 -7.59 -18.10 23.30
C ASN A 460 -8.19 -16.91 22.54
N ILE A 461 -7.45 -15.81 22.42
CA ILE A 461 -7.90 -14.62 21.67
C ILE A 461 -8.04 -14.96 20.19
N VAL A 462 -7.04 -15.63 19.60
CA VAL A 462 -7.09 -16.09 18.21
C VAL A 462 -8.27 -17.04 17.98
N ASN A 463 -8.51 -17.98 18.89
CA ASN A 463 -9.64 -18.91 18.81
C ASN A 463 -10.98 -18.19 18.92
N SER A 464 -11.12 -17.23 19.84
CA SER A 464 -12.33 -16.42 19.99
C SER A 464 -12.63 -15.64 18.71
N LEU A 465 -11.63 -14.97 18.15
CA LEU A 465 -11.76 -14.23 16.90
C LEU A 465 -12.04 -15.14 15.70
N THR A 466 -11.44 -16.33 15.63
CA THR A 466 -11.57 -17.20 14.45
C THR A 466 -12.85 -18.04 14.45
N SER A 467 -13.23 -18.58 15.61
CA SER A 467 -14.31 -19.57 15.73
C SER A 467 -15.59 -18.98 16.34
N ASN A 468 -15.48 -17.95 17.19
CA ASN A 468 -16.60 -17.39 17.95
C ASN A 468 -16.84 -15.91 17.64
N TRP A 469 -16.57 -15.49 16.39
CA TRP A 469 -16.63 -14.08 15.97
C TRP A 469 -17.94 -13.38 16.34
N GLU A 470 -19.09 -14.04 16.13
CA GLU A 470 -20.42 -13.47 16.41
C GLU A 470 -20.63 -13.10 17.89
N GLN A 471 -20.03 -13.86 18.81
CA GLN A 471 -20.06 -13.56 20.24
C GLN A 471 -18.98 -12.53 20.58
N HIS A 472 -17.77 -12.68 20.05
CA HIS A 472 -16.64 -11.80 20.30
C HIS A 472 -16.94 -10.35 19.90
N LYS A 473 -17.57 -10.13 18.73
CA LYS A 473 -17.87 -8.78 18.23
C LYS A 473 -18.85 -7.99 19.11
N LYS A 474 -19.62 -8.67 19.98
CA LYS A 474 -20.49 -8.02 20.97
C LYS A 474 -19.72 -7.54 22.20
N GLN A 475 -18.52 -8.08 22.44
CA GLN A 475 -17.70 -7.84 23.63
C GLN A 475 -16.27 -7.43 23.25
N LEU A 476 -16.15 -6.56 22.24
CA LEU A 476 -14.85 -6.02 21.83
C LEU A 476 -14.17 -5.29 22.99
N THR A 477 -12.87 -5.47 23.12
CA THR A 477 -12.06 -4.71 24.06
C THR A 477 -11.95 -3.23 23.63
N LYS A 478 -11.55 -2.35 24.56
CA LYS A 478 -11.29 -0.93 24.25
C LYS A 478 -10.24 -0.78 23.13
N LEU A 479 -9.20 -1.61 23.13
CA LEU A 479 -8.15 -1.59 22.11
C LEU A 479 -8.66 -2.08 20.76
N GLU A 480 -9.44 -3.16 20.70
CA GLU A 480 -10.04 -3.63 19.44
C GLU A 480 -10.99 -2.58 18.84
N ARG A 481 -11.82 -1.93 19.66
CA ARG A 481 -12.67 -0.81 19.23
C ARG A 481 -11.83 0.35 18.68
N ALA A 482 -10.72 0.70 19.34
CA ALA A 482 -9.82 1.74 18.87
C ALA A 482 -9.17 1.38 17.53
N VAL A 483 -8.70 0.13 17.37
CA VAL A 483 -8.13 -0.38 16.11
C VAL A 483 -9.14 -0.32 14.96
N LEU A 484 -10.39 -0.74 15.20
CA LEU A 484 -11.46 -0.65 14.22
C LEU A 484 -11.76 0.82 13.86
N LYS A 485 -12.01 1.67 14.86
CA LYS A 485 -12.30 3.10 14.65
C LYS A 485 -11.19 3.79 13.85
N GLU A 486 -9.93 3.57 14.24
CA GLU A 486 -8.78 4.10 13.53
C GLU A 486 -8.71 3.64 12.07
N THR A 487 -9.00 2.36 11.84
CA THR A 487 -9.01 1.76 10.51
C THR A 487 -10.12 2.36 9.62
N GLU A 488 -11.29 2.65 10.19
CA GLU A 488 -12.39 3.34 9.49
C GLU A 488 -12.09 4.82 9.24
N ASP A 489 -11.55 5.51 10.23
CA ASP A 489 -11.23 6.93 10.10
C ASP A 489 -10.11 7.15 9.08
N GLU A 490 -9.20 6.17 8.92
CA GLU A 490 -8.21 6.16 7.84
C GLU A 490 -8.84 6.05 6.44
N LEU A 491 -9.85 5.18 6.26
CA LEU A 491 -10.59 5.10 4.99
C LEU A 491 -11.28 6.41 4.63
N LYS A 492 -11.86 7.11 5.61
CA LYS A 492 -12.56 8.39 5.35
C LYS A 492 -11.63 9.49 4.82
N ARG A 493 -10.32 9.37 5.05
CA ARG A 493 -9.30 10.37 4.70
C ARG A 493 -8.24 9.85 3.72
N CYS A 494 -8.47 8.69 3.08
CA CYS A 494 -7.50 8.09 2.16
C CYS A 494 -7.40 8.79 0.80
N ARG A 495 -8.39 9.62 0.42
CA ARG A 495 -8.40 10.37 -0.85
C ARG A 495 -8.17 9.43 -2.04
N LYS A 496 -7.18 9.69 -2.90
CA LYS A 496 -6.84 8.86 -4.09
C LYS A 496 -6.10 7.56 -3.74
N PHE A 497 -5.91 7.24 -2.46
CA PHE A 497 -5.48 5.90 -2.06
C PHE A 497 -6.67 4.96 -1.94
N LYS A 498 -6.58 3.79 -2.58
CA LYS A 498 -7.51 2.68 -2.42
C LYS A 498 -6.91 1.64 -1.46
N ARG A 499 -7.63 1.26 -0.41
CA ARG A 499 -7.19 0.20 0.50
C ARG A 499 -7.33 -1.17 -0.18
N ILE A 500 -6.21 -1.85 -0.39
CA ILE A 500 -6.16 -3.19 -1.01
C ILE A 500 -6.02 -4.30 0.04
N TYR A 501 -5.56 -3.96 1.24
CA TYR A 501 -5.61 -4.85 2.39
C TYR A 501 -5.82 -4.07 3.70
N PRO A 502 -6.71 -4.50 4.61
CA PRO A 502 -7.76 -5.49 4.36
C PRO A 502 -8.86 -4.87 3.48
N GLY A 503 -9.28 -5.59 2.43
CA GLY A 503 -10.45 -5.27 1.62
C GLY A 503 -11.50 -6.37 1.70
N GLU A 504 -12.57 -6.27 0.90
CA GLU A 504 -13.70 -7.22 0.90
C GLU A 504 -13.27 -8.69 0.66
N THR A 505 -12.22 -8.89 -0.14
CA THR A 505 -11.71 -10.23 -0.47
C THR A 505 -10.51 -10.66 0.37
N CYS A 506 -10.19 -9.95 1.46
CA CYS A 506 -8.96 -10.18 2.23
C CYS A 506 -8.83 -11.59 2.84
N PHE A 507 -9.93 -12.33 2.97
CA PHE A 507 -9.92 -13.71 3.45
C PHE A 507 -9.08 -14.65 2.58
N LYS A 508 -8.94 -14.39 1.28
CA LYS A 508 -8.14 -15.21 0.37
C LYS A 508 -6.65 -15.21 0.72
N TYR A 509 -6.18 -14.20 1.46
CA TYR A 509 -4.79 -14.07 1.88
C TYR A 509 -4.46 -14.76 3.21
N LYS A 510 -5.47 -15.26 3.94
CA LYS A 510 -5.31 -15.86 5.28
C LYS A 510 -4.16 -16.87 5.34
N ASN A 511 -4.10 -17.77 4.36
CA ASN A 511 -3.17 -18.90 4.36
C ASN A 511 -1.75 -18.52 3.95
N TYR A 512 -1.49 -17.25 3.61
CA TYR A 512 -0.16 -16.79 3.24
C TYR A 512 0.60 -16.18 4.43
N PHE A 513 -0.07 -15.77 5.50
CA PHE A 513 0.62 -15.31 6.71
C PHE A 513 1.39 -16.46 7.38
N GLU A 514 2.63 -16.20 7.81
CA GLU A 514 3.41 -17.16 8.64
C GLU A 514 2.73 -17.45 9.96
N GLN A 515 2.23 -16.40 10.60
CA GLN A 515 1.43 -16.46 11.80
C GLN A 515 0.28 -15.46 11.67
N ASP A 516 -0.96 -15.94 11.79
CA ASP A 516 -2.13 -15.05 11.75
C ASP A 516 -2.20 -14.23 13.05
N ARG A 517 -2.35 -12.91 12.93
CA ARG A 517 -2.28 -11.96 14.05
C ARG A 517 -3.69 -11.60 14.52
N PRO A 518 -3.98 -11.50 15.83
CA PRO A 518 -5.29 -11.14 16.36
C PRO A 518 -5.92 -9.93 15.66
N PHE A 519 -5.18 -8.83 15.50
CA PHE A 519 -5.74 -7.64 14.84
C PHE A 519 -5.93 -7.81 13.33
N ASN A 520 -5.15 -8.66 12.65
CA ASN A 520 -5.41 -9.00 11.25
C ASN A 520 -6.70 -9.85 11.13
N ILE A 521 -6.92 -10.78 12.07
CA ILE A 521 -8.15 -11.59 12.14
C ILE A 521 -9.36 -10.69 12.43
N LEU A 522 -9.24 -9.78 13.40
CA LEU A 522 -10.26 -8.79 13.76
C LEU A 522 -10.69 -7.98 12.53
N LEU A 523 -9.73 -7.36 11.84
CA LEU A 523 -10.05 -6.55 10.66
C LEU A 523 -10.66 -7.39 9.53
N ARG A 524 -10.12 -8.58 9.27
CA ARG A 524 -10.66 -9.47 8.24
C ARG A 524 -12.12 -9.85 8.50
N ASN A 525 -12.45 -10.25 9.73
CA ASN A 525 -13.83 -10.61 10.07
C ASN A 525 -14.76 -9.41 10.01
N TRP A 526 -14.29 -8.23 10.45
CA TRP A 526 -15.03 -6.98 10.35
C TRP A 526 -15.38 -6.61 8.90
N GLU A 527 -14.39 -6.68 8.00
CA GLU A 527 -14.59 -6.42 6.57
C GLU A 527 -15.53 -7.45 5.93
N MET A 528 -15.45 -8.72 6.33
CA MET A 528 -16.38 -9.75 5.85
C MET A 528 -17.82 -9.47 6.27
N ASP A 529 -18.06 -9.05 7.50
CA ASP A 529 -19.40 -8.70 7.99
C ASP A 529 -19.97 -7.48 7.24
N LYS A 530 -19.14 -6.48 6.94
CA LYS A 530 -19.53 -5.34 6.11
C LYS A 530 -19.91 -5.75 4.70
N ALA A 531 -19.09 -6.58 4.05
CA ALA A 531 -19.37 -7.08 2.70
C ALA A 531 -20.69 -7.86 2.65
N LYS A 532 -20.97 -8.71 3.65
CA LYS A 532 -22.25 -9.42 3.78
C LYS A 532 -23.43 -8.45 3.88
N LYS A 533 -23.34 -7.43 4.75
CA LYS A 533 -24.40 -6.41 4.91
C LYS A 533 -24.64 -5.64 3.61
N ASN A 534 -23.59 -5.26 2.89
CA ASN A 534 -23.71 -4.56 1.61
C ASN A 534 -24.42 -5.41 0.54
N ASN A 535 -24.07 -6.71 0.46
CA ASN A 535 -24.70 -7.63 -0.49
C ASN A 535 -26.19 -7.87 -0.17
N ILE A 536 -26.56 -7.96 1.12
CA ILE A 536 -27.96 -8.06 1.55
C ILE A 536 -28.73 -6.77 1.20
N ASN A 537 -28.13 -5.61 1.41
CA ASN A 537 -28.77 -4.33 1.08
C ASN A 537 -28.95 -4.16 -0.44
N GLN A 538 -27.99 -4.61 -1.26
CA GLN A 538 -28.13 -4.61 -2.71
C GLN A 538 -29.23 -5.57 -3.20
N SER A 539 -29.34 -6.77 -2.62
CA SER A 539 -30.41 -7.71 -2.98
C SER A 539 -31.80 -7.22 -2.57
N LEU A 540 -31.94 -6.61 -1.39
CA LEU A 540 -33.17 -5.99 -0.92
C LEU A 540 -33.59 -4.77 -1.78
N ASN A 541 -32.63 -3.96 -2.22
CA ASN A 541 -32.91 -2.84 -3.12
C ASN A 541 -33.33 -3.33 -4.52
N ASN A 542 -32.72 -4.40 -5.04
CA ASN A 542 -33.14 -4.99 -6.31
C ASN A 542 -34.54 -5.63 -6.24
N HIS A 543 -34.96 -6.13 -5.07
CA HIS A 543 -36.33 -6.62 -4.84
C HIS A 543 -37.38 -5.52 -4.68
N LYS A 544 -37.00 -4.31 -4.24
CA LYS A 544 -37.93 -3.16 -4.21
C LYS A 544 -38.25 -2.60 -5.61
N TYR A 545 -37.36 -2.77 -6.59
CA TYR A 545 -37.60 -2.38 -7.99
C TYR A 545 -38.20 -3.49 -8.87
N SER A 546 -38.59 -4.62 -8.27
CA SER A 546 -39.22 -5.75 -8.97
C SER A 546 -40.54 -6.19 -8.31
N ALA A 547 -41.33 -5.24 -7.80
CA ALA A 547 -42.73 -5.47 -7.44
C ALA A 547 -43.62 -5.37 -8.70
N PRO A 548 -44.55 -6.31 -8.94
CA PRO A 548 -45.36 -6.33 -10.15
C PRO A 548 -46.40 -5.21 -10.15
N VAL A 549 -46.45 -4.45 -11.24
CA VAL A 549 -47.54 -3.53 -11.55
C VAL A 549 -48.85 -4.33 -11.60
N SER A 550 -49.71 -4.12 -10.61
CA SER A 550 -51.08 -4.64 -10.59
C SER A 550 -51.88 -4.02 -11.75
N ARG A 551 -52.26 -4.86 -12.72
CA ARG A 551 -53.23 -4.49 -13.77
C ARG A 551 -54.62 -4.42 -13.16
N GLN A 552 -55.18 -3.21 -13.08
CA GLN A 552 -56.63 -3.03 -12.99
C GLN A 552 -57.26 -3.25 -14.37
N ALA A 553 -58.41 -3.94 -14.33
CA ALA A 553 -59.15 -4.47 -15.46
C ALA A 553 -59.70 -3.38 -16.40
N ASN A 554 -59.65 -3.64 -17.70
CA ASN A 554 -60.50 -2.98 -18.68
C ASN A 554 -61.25 -4.01 -19.52
N HIS A 555 -62.54 -3.72 -19.67
CA HIS A 555 -63.56 -4.51 -20.34
C HIS A 555 -63.29 -4.77 -21.83
N SER A 556 -63.54 -6.02 -22.21
CA SER A 556 -64.09 -6.52 -23.47
C SER A 556 -64.31 -5.57 -24.66
N SER A 557 -63.69 -5.91 -25.79
CA SER A 557 -64.39 -6.00 -27.09
C SER A 557 -63.61 -6.89 -28.06
N ALA A 558 -64.35 -7.82 -28.68
CA ALA A 558 -63.87 -8.87 -29.56
C ALA A 558 -63.34 -8.35 -30.90
N GLN A 559 -62.35 -9.05 -31.49
CA GLN A 559 -62.35 -9.39 -32.91
C GLN A 559 -61.39 -10.56 -33.22
N LYS A 560 -61.91 -11.47 -34.03
CA LYS A 560 -61.26 -12.69 -34.55
C LYS A 560 -60.21 -12.32 -35.61
N THR A 561 -59.07 -13.00 -35.62
CA THR A 561 -58.53 -13.77 -36.77
C THR A 561 -57.16 -14.39 -36.43
N SER A 562 -57.06 -15.69 -36.71
CA SER A 562 -55.92 -16.65 -36.66
C SER A 562 -54.87 -16.44 -37.79
N PRO A 563 -53.82 -17.30 -37.93
CA PRO A 563 -52.93 -17.94 -36.94
C PRO A 563 -51.42 -17.82 -37.32
N SER A 564 -50.52 -18.23 -36.42
CA SER A 564 -49.49 -19.29 -36.63
C SER A 564 -48.12 -19.07 -35.96
N ASN A 565 -47.72 -20.13 -35.25
CA ASN A 565 -46.37 -20.67 -35.02
C ASN A 565 -45.38 -19.95 -34.08
N THR A 566 -45.50 -20.30 -32.79
CA THR A 566 -44.39 -20.45 -31.84
C THR A 566 -43.63 -21.77 -32.05
N SER A 567 -42.30 -21.71 -32.11
CA SER A 567 -41.40 -22.84 -31.88
C SER A 567 -40.85 -22.79 -30.45
N TYR A 568 -41.10 -23.88 -29.73
CA TYR A 568 -40.47 -24.25 -28.46
C TYR A 568 -39.08 -24.82 -28.71
N TYR A 569 -38.12 -24.54 -27.84
CA TYR A 569 -37.15 -25.56 -27.40
C TYR A 569 -36.83 -25.39 -25.92
N GLN A 570 -37.18 -26.42 -25.16
CA GLN A 570 -36.80 -26.65 -23.77
C GLN A 570 -35.43 -27.33 -23.69
N ASN A 571 -34.74 -27.03 -22.59
CA ASN A 571 -33.61 -27.74 -22.02
C ASN A 571 -33.92 -29.21 -21.73
N THR A 572 -32.92 -30.09 -21.89
CA THR A 572 -32.60 -31.12 -20.89
C THR A 572 -31.15 -31.59 -21.02
N SER A 573 -30.49 -31.64 -19.88
CA SER A 573 -29.17 -32.17 -19.53
C SER A 573 -29.14 -33.70 -19.56
N PHE A 574 -27.98 -34.35 -19.83
CA PHE A 574 -27.52 -35.58 -19.15
C PHE A 574 -26.06 -35.95 -19.50
N ASN A 575 -25.48 -36.81 -18.66
CA ASN A 575 -24.07 -37.09 -18.37
C ASN A 575 -23.27 -37.96 -19.37
N LYS A 576 -21.93 -37.84 -19.21
CA LYS A 576 -20.76 -38.66 -19.58
C LYS A 576 -20.98 -40.15 -19.99
N ILE A 577 -20.19 -40.60 -20.99
CA ILE A 577 -19.10 -41.63 -20.95
C ILE A 577 -18.74 -42.00 -22.41
N GLY A 578 -17.45 -42.25 -22.71
CA GLY A 578 -17.06 -43.13 -23.83
C GLY A 578 -15.92 -42.63 -24.72
N ALA A 579 -14.89 -43.46 -24.88
CA ALA A 579 -13.59 -43.16 -25.44
C ALA A 579 -13.47 -43.29 -26.98
N SER A 580 -12.35 -42.75 -27.49
CA SER A 580 -11.43 -43.37 -28.48
C SER A 580 -11.17 -42.61 -29.80
N THR A 581 -9.90 -42.19 -29.93
CA THR A 581 -8.96 -42.25 -31.07
C THR A 581 -9.23 -41.63 -32.46
N LEU A 582 -8.14 -40.98 -32.92
CA LEU A 582 -7.61 -40.83 -34.29
C LEU A 582 -8.18 -39.74 -35.21
N GLY A 583 -7.27 -38.87 -35.68
CA GLY A 583 -7.51 -38.01 -36.85
C GLY A 583 -6.58 -36.81 -36.95
N GLN A 584 -5.48 -36.96 -37.68
CA GLN A 584 -4.54 -35.89 -38.03
C GLN A 584 -5.16 -34.82 -38.97
N ARG A 585 -4.47 -33.66 -39.01
CA ARG A 585 -4.24 -32.72 -40.14
C ARG A 585 -4.97 -31.36 -40.17
N ASN A 586 -4.09 -30.35 -40.23
CA ASN A 586 -4.08 -29.13 -41.07
C ASN A 586 -4.71 -27.82 -40.59
N SER A 587 -3.81 -26.93 -40.15
CA SER A 587 -3.52 -25.57 -40.66
C SER A 587 -4.63 -24.72 -41.31
N SER A 588 -4.84 -23.52 -40.77
CA SER A 588 -4.96 -22.25 -41.52
C SER A 588 -5.01 -21.08 -40.51
N LEU A 589 -4.00 -20.21 -40.48
CA LEU A 589 -3.94 -18.91 -41.17
C LEU A 589 -5.05 -17.93 -40.72
N LEU A 590 -4.77 -17.12 -39.70
CA LEU A 590 -5.45 -15.84 -39.49
C LEU A 590 -4.51 -14.71 -39.94
N LYS A 591 -4.96 -14.07 -41.02
CA LYS A 591 -4.30 -12.97 -41.73
C LYS A 591 -4.38 -11.67 -40.94
N SER A 592 -3.27 -10.96 -40.99
CA SER A 592 -3.10 -9.54 -40.73
C SER A 592 -4.05 -8.68 -41.58
N VAL A 593 -4.68 -7.70 -40.93
CA VAL A 593 -5.44 -6.63 -41.61
C VAL A 593 -4.54 -5.40 -41.66
N ASN A 594 -4.04 -5.11 -42.87
CA ASN A 594 -3.43 -3.84 -43.25
C ASN A 594 -4.56 -2.88 -43.66
N ILE A 595 -4.62 -1.68 -43.06
CA ILE A 595 -5.37 -0.55 -43.62
C ILE A 595 -4.37 0.59 -43.84
N LYS A 596 -4.13 0.90 -45.12
CA LYS A 596 -3.47 2.12 -45.59
C LYS A 596 -4.53 3.21 -45.81
N ARG A 597 -4.18 4.40 -45.33
CA ARG A 597 -4.36 5.76 -45.90
C ARG A 597 -5.62 6.06 -46.72
N ASN A 598 -6.33 7.09 -46.27
CA ASN A 598 -6.37 8.36 -47.01
C ASN A 598 -5.88 9.48 -46.09
#